data_AF-A0A919MV49-F1
#
_entry.id   AF-A0A919MV49-F1
#
_cell.length_a   1.000
_cell.length_b   1.000
_cell.length_c   1.000
_cell.angle_alpha   90.00
_cell.angle_beta   90.00
_cell.angle_gamma   90.00
#
_symmetry.space_group_name_H-M   'P 1'
#
loop_
_entity.id
_entity.type
_entity.pdbx_description
1 polymer ?
#
loop_
_entity_poly.entity_id
_entity_poly.type
_entity_poly.pdbx_seq_one_letter_code
_entity_poly.pdbx_strand_id
1 'polypeptide(L)'
;MPVSEAVRRLTEDPGFWTGDAATDVDAEARALRVSFPVTGGYALVLDLDPATGERALGLRGPASSEPVQLGWTSAGGPWPAALRWWELDLCARVIALADPTLPHPGLVVALLTPFAPATADDDERAVAAMRAAAFRSLLRDVPPPVTNEPEQTPLPLFAGADWWPDPPALSPRVLDDATIGVLTRPAGALLEVRSGSRFPREDLAELVRLAAAHLDRVPRQSWYAETRPLARHILATGDLAPVPALLGALTEAGCDHPTVLDALSEPLVPAEAYWMVETLAGAEPGTLLRRTL
;
A
#
# COMPACT_ATOMS: atom_id res chain seq x y z
N MET A 1 6.51 -5.75 11.98
CA MET A 1 7.76 -5.02 12.36
C MET A 1 7.61 -3.67 11.73
N PRO A 2 7.66 -2.57 12.50
CA PRO A 2 7.45 -1.25 11.93
C PRO A 2 8.49 -0.99 10.83
N VAL A 3 8.04 -0.34 9.76
CA VAL A 3 8.91 0.16 8.69
C VAL A 3 9.97 1.04 9.31
N SER A 4 11.24 0.87 8.90
CA SER A 4 12.33 1.65 9.47
C SER A 4 12.16 3.14 9.15
N GLU A 5 12.63 4.00 10.05
CA GLU A 5 12.59 5.45 9.86
C GLU A 5 13.27 5.89 8.55
N ALA A 6 14.32 5.17 8.14
CA ALA A 6 15.02 5.42 6.87
C ALA A 6 14.11 5.19 5.66
N VAL A 7 13.33 4.10 5.66
CA VAL A 7 12.35 3.83 4.59
C VAL A 7 11.23 4.85 4.64
N ARG A 8 10.76 5.25 5.83
CA ARG A 8 9.74 6.29 5.98
C ARG A 8 10.19 7.61 5.33
N ARG A 9 11.43 8.04 5.58
CA ARG A 9 11.99 9.25 4.96
C ARG A 9 12.12 9.13 3.44
N LEU A 10 12.53 7.98 2.92
CA LEU A 10 12.55 7.76 1.47
C LEU A 10 11.15 7.86 0.86
N THR A 11 10.14 7.33 1.54
CA THR A 11 8.77 7.39 1.04
C THR A 11 8.19 8.81 1.07
N GLU A 12 8.84 9.75 1.76
CA GLU A 12 8.52 11.18 1.81
C GLU A 12 9.22 11.99 0.70
N ASP A 13 10.11 11.39 -0.07
CA ASP A 13 10.78 12.01 -1.22
C ASP A 13 10.04 11.68 -2.53
N PRO A 14 9.49 12.67 -3.26
CA PRO A 14 8.89 12.44 -4.58
C PRO A 14 9.87 11.77 -5.58
N GLY A 15 11.16 12.14 -5.52
CA GLY A 15 12.19 11.64 -6.43
C GLY A 15 12.48 10.15 -6.24
N PHE A 16 12.28 9.61 -5.03
CA PHE A 16 12.34 8.18 -4.78
C PHE A 16 11.31 7.40 -5.61
N TRP A 17 10.12 7.96 -5.80
CA TRP A 17 9.03 7.31 -6.53
C TRP A 17 9.15 7.47 -8.05
N THR A 18 9.57 8.64 -8.54
CA THR A 18 9.69 8.91 -9.98
C THR A 18 11.00 8.40 -10.58
N GLY A 19 12.00 8.12 -9.74
CA GLY A 19 13.35 7.79 -10.19
C GLY A 19 14.17 8.99 -10.63
N ASP A 20 13.66 10.22 -10.45
CA ASP A 20 14.40 11.47 -10.69
C ASP A 20 15.33 11.83 -9.53
N ALA A 21 15.85 10.83 -8.80
CA ALA A 21 16.62 11.02 -7.59
C ALA A 21 17.88 11.86 -7.85
N ALA A 22 17.74 13.17 -7.66
CA ALA A 22 18.82 14.08 -7.29
C ALA A 22 18.98 14.00 -5.78
N THR A 23 19.26 12.81 -5.24
CA THR A 23 19.46 12.67 -3.82
C THR A 23 20.92 12.89 -3.51
N ASP A 24 21.21 14.06 -2.94
CA ASP A 24 22.38 14.38 -2.10
C ASP A 24 22.31 13.55 -0.79
N VAL A 25 21.90 12.27 -0.89
CA VAL A 25 22.05 11.30 0.18
C VAL A 25 23.53 10.98 0.21
N ASP A 26 24.14 11.27 1.35
CA ASP A 26 25.50 10.86 1.68
C ASP A 26 25.76 9.48 1.06
N ALA A 27 26.79 9.36 0.21
CA ALA A 27 27.13 8.15 -0.55
C ALA A 27 27.38 6.91 0.34
N GLU A 28 27.28 7.07 1.66
CA GLU A 28 27.31 6.03 2.69
C GLU A 28 25.92 5.45 3.05
N ALA A 29 24.83 5.86 2.38
CA ALA A 29 23.50 5.30 2.59
C ALA A 29 23.50 3.80 2.24
N ARG A 30 23.66 2.95 3.27
CA ARG A 30 23.63 1.48 3.15
C ARG A 30 22.32 1.03 2.51
N ALA A 31 22.41 0.03 1.62
CA ALA A 31 21.25 -0.66 1.06
C ALA A 31 20.23 -0.98 2.17
N LEU A 32 18.99 -0.54 1.98
CA LEU A 32 17.92 -0.70 2.94
C LEU A 32 17.14 -1.96 2.60
N ARG A 33 17.03 -2.87 3.56
CA ARG A 33 16.25 -4.09 3.44
C ARG A 33 14.94 -3.96 4.21
N VAL A 34 13.82 -4.18 3.52
CA VAL A 34 12.48 -4.22 4.09
C VAL A 34 11.94 -5.63 3.99
N SER A 35 11.56 -6.22 5.12
CA SER A 35 10.93 -7.54 5.14
C SER A 35 9.44 -7.38 5.44
N PHE A 36 8.59 -7.98 4.60
CA PHE A 36 7.16 -8.08 4.76
C PHE A 36 6.78 -9.54 5.07
N PRO A 37 6.66 -9.93 6.35
CA PRO A 37 6.14 -11.25 6.70
C PRO A 37 4.71 -11.39 6.18
N VAL A 38 4.43 -12.50 5.47
CA VAL A 38 3.09 -12.74 4.91
C VAL A 38 2.39 -13.81 5.75
N THR A 39 2.81 -15.07 5.64
CA THR A 39 2.20 -16.18 6.39
C THR A 39 3.09 -17.42 6.35
N GLY A 40 2.89 -18.37 7.25
CA GLY A 40 3.60 -19.66 7.24
C GLY A 40 5.13 -19.55 7.33
N GLY A 41 5.65 -18.45 7.89
CA GLY A 41 7.09 -18.14 7.94
C GLY A 41 7.68 -17.57 6.64
N TYR A 42 6.89 -17.46 5.57
CA TYR A 42 7.28 -16.80 4.34
C TYR A 42 7.23 -15.26 4.47
N ALA A 43 8.14 -14.59 3.76
CA ALA A 43 8.17 -13.13 3.66
C ALA A 43 8.60 -12.67 2.26
N LEU A 44 8.04 -11.54 1.82
CA LEU A 44 8.57 -10.78 0.69
C LEU A 44 9.64 -9.82 1.22
N VAL A 45 10.82 -9.83 0.62
CA VAL A 45 11.96 -9.01 1.04
C VAL A 45 12.33 -8.06 -0.08
N LEU A 46 12.31 -6.77 0.19
CA LEU A 46 12.66 -5.71 -0.74
C LEU A 46 13.98 -5.09 -0.32
N ASP A 47 14.98 -5.21 -1.18
CA ASP A 47 16.24 -4.46 -1.07
C ASP A 47 16.14 -3.19 -1.90
N LEU A 48 16.42 -2.05 -1.27
CA LEU A 48 16.39 -0.72 -1.85
C LEU A 48 17.80 -0.14 -1.79
N ASP A 49 18.32 0.24 -2.95
CA ASP A 49 19.54 1.04 -3.04
C ASP A 49 19.14 2.51 -3.25
N PRO A 50 19.24 3.38 -2.23
CA PRO A 50 18.84 4.78 -2.36
C PRO A 50 19.78 5.59 -3.27
N ALA A 51 21.02 5.14 -3.48
CA ALA A 51 21.99 5.86 -4.30
C ALA A 51 21.75 5.65 -5.80
N THR A 52 21.30 4.46 -6.18
CA THR A 52 21.02 4.11 -7.58
C THR A 52 19.53 4.10 -7.91
N GLY A 53 18.67 4.09 -6.89
CA GLY A 53 17.23 3.86 -7.03
C GLY A 53 16.88 2.42 -7.40
N GLU A 54 17.85 1.50 -7.40
CA GLU A 54 17.63 0.10 -7.70
C GLU A 54 16.81 -0.61 -6.62
N ARG A 55 15.99 -1.56 -7.05
CA ARG A 55 15.11 -2.34 -6.20
C ARG A 55 15.21 -3.81 -6.56
N ALA A 56 15.44 -4.67 -5.57
CA ALA A 56 15.40 -6.12 -5.74
C ALA A 56 14.34 -6.73 -4.82
N LEU A 57 13.46 -7.55 -5.40
CA LEU A 57 12.47 -8.33 -4.67
C LEU A 57 12.95 -9.76 -4.53
N GLY A 58 12.88 -10.30 -3.33
CA GLY A 58 13.13 -11.70 -3.04
C GLY A 58 12.04 -12.34 -2.18
N LEU A 59 12.01 -13.67 -2.20
CA LEU A 59 11.15 -14.52 -1.39
C LEU A 59 12.00 -15.22 -0.34
N ARG A 60 11.70 -14.97 0.94
CA ARG A 60 12.31 -15.69 2.05
C ARG A 60 11.34 -16.77 2.53
N GLY A 61 11.76 -18.02 2.47
CA GLY A 61 11.01 -19.16 2.99
C GLY A 61 11.19 -19.37 4.51
N PRO A 62 10.38 -20.22 5.15
CA PRO A 62 10.42 -20.45 6.60
C PRO A 62 11.72 -21.06 7.10
N ALA A 63 12.40 -21.86 6.26
CA ALA A 63 13.65 -22.53 6.61
C ALA A 63 14.91 -21.75 6.16
N SER A 64 14.76 -20.58 5.54
CA SER A 64 15.86 -19.79 5.01
C SER A 64 15.97 -18.43 5.70
N SER A 65 17.20 -18.04 6.06
CA SER A 65 17.50 -16.67 6.46
C SER A 65 17.67 -15.73 5.27
N GLU A 66 18.10 -16.27 4.11
CA GLU A 66 18.36 -15.49 2.90
C GLU A 66 17.16 -15.54 1.93
N PRO A 67 16.76 -14.40 1.34
CA PRO A 67 15.74 -14.38 0.31
C PRO A 67 16.28 -14.89 -1.03
N VAL A 68 15.48 -15.69 -1.73
CA VAL A 68 15.73 -16.06 -3.13
C VAL A 68 15.16 -14.96 -4.02
N GLN A 69 15.99 -14.37 -4.89
CA GLN A 69 15.56 -13.26 -5.74
C GLN A 69 14.44 -13.66 -6.71
N LEU A 70 13.36 -12.89 -6.70
CA LEU A 70 12.23 -12.98 -7.64
C LEU A 70 12.43 -12.05 -8.84
N GLY A 71 13.00 -10.87 -8.63
CA GLY A 71 13.23 -9.88 -9.68
C GLY A 71 14.05 -8.69 -9.21
N TRP A 72 14.53 -7.90 -10.16
CA TRP A 72 15.24 -6.64 -9.93
C TRP A 72 14.79 -5.61 -10.96
N THR A 73 14.75 -4.33 -10.57
CA THR A 73 14.41 -3.19 -11.43
C THR A 73 15.24 -1.98 -11.03
N SER A 74 15.59 -1.14 -12.00
CA SER A 74 16.00 0.23 -11.72
C SER A 74 14.78 1.09 -11.37
N ALA A 75 14.98 2.33 -10.91
CA ALA A 75 13.88 3.25 -10.59
C ALA A 75 12.96 3.54 -11.80
N GLY A 76 13.52 3.57 -13.03
CA GLY A 76 12.78 3.80 -14.27
C GLY A 76 12.36 2.53 -15.02
N GLY A 77 12.68 1.34 -14.50
CA GLY A 77 12.49 0.05 -15.18
C GLY A 77 13.72 -0.47 -15.91
N PRO A 78 13.63 -1.60 -16.64
CA PRO A 78 12.43 -2.35 -17.00
C PRO A 78 11.77 -3.07 -15.80
N TRP A 79 10.44 -3.28 -15.88
CA TRP A 79 9.64 -3.84 -14.79
C TRP A 79 9.59 -5.38 -14.89
N PRO A 80 10.11 -6.12 -13.90
CA PRO A 80 10.09 -7.58 -13.90
C PRO A 80 8.70 -8.10 -13.58
N ALA A 81 8.20 -9.04 -14.38
CA ALA A 81 6.95 -9.76 -14.09
C ALA A 81 7.15 -10.82 -12.99
N ALA A 82 7.71 -10.44 -11.85
CA ALA A 82 8.07 -11.35 -10.77
C ALA A 82 6.83 -11.91 -10.06
N LEU A 83 5.82 -11.07 -9.83
CA LEU A 83 4.52 -11.41 -9.26
C LEU A 83 3.42 -11.18 -10.29
N ARG A 84 2.35 -11.95 -10.20
CA ARG A 84 1.07 -11.57 -10.82
C ARG A 84 0.40 -10.51 -9.96
N TRP A 85 -0.42 -9.64 -10.55
CA TRP A 85 -1.10 -8.58 -9.80
C TRP A 85 -1.89 -9.11 -8.60
N TRP A 86 -2.70 -10.15 -8.81
CA TRP A 86 -3.47 -10.77 -7.74
C TRP A 86 -2.61 -11.43 -6.65
N GLU A 87 -1.39 -11.90 -6.97
CA GLU A 87 -0.47 -12.46 -5.97
C GLU A 87 0.03 -11.34 -5.02
N LEU A 88 0.32 -10.16 -5.57
CA LEU A 88 0.67 -8.97 -4.79
C LEU A 88 -0.51 -8.51 -3.92
N ASP A 89 -1.69 -8.36 -4.51
CA ASP A 89 -2.90 -7.91 -3.79
C ASP A 89 -3.21 -8.83 -2.60
N LEU A 90 -3.16 -10.14 -2.84
CA LEU A 90 -3.37 -11.17 -1.82
C LEU A 90 -2.35 -11.06 -0.68
N CYS A 91 -1.06 -10.96 -0.99
CA CYS A 91 -0.02 -10.83 0.03
C CYS A 91 -0.19 -9.54 0.84
N ALA A 92 -0.49 -8.42 0.18
CA ALA A 92 -0.66 -7.13 0.83
C ALA A 92 -1.83 -7.12 1.81
N ARG A 93 -2.97 -7.73 1.47
CA ARG A 93 -4.11 -7.90 2.39
C ARG A 93 -3.73 -8.71 3.64
N VAL A 94 -3.00 -9.80 3.47
CA VAL A 94 -2.53 -10.63 4.60
C VAL A 94 -1.54 -9.84 5.47
N ILE A 95 -0.62 -9.10 4.87
CA ILE A 95 0.32 -8.24 5.60
C ILE A 95 -0.45 -7.18 6.42
N ALA A 96 -1.45 -6.52 5.84
CA ALA A 96 -2.24 -5.50 6.53
C ALA A 96 -3.02 -6.06 7.73
N LEU A 97 -3.55 -7.28 7.63
CA LEU A 97 -4.18 -7.95 8.77
C LEU A 97 -3.17 -8.31 9.86
N ALA A 98 -1.95 -8.67 9.50
CA ALA A 98 -0.91 -9.03 10.48
C ALA A 98 -0.21 -7.82 11.11
N ASP A 99 -0.10 -6.70 10.38
CA ASP A 99 0.56 -5.47 10.81
C ASP A 99 -0.30 -4.25 10.45
N PRO A 100 -1.05 -3.70 11.42
CA PRO A 100 -1.94 -2.54 11.20
C PRO A 100 -1.21 -1.28 10.77
N THR A 101 0.12 -1.22 10.96
CA THR A 101 0.93 -0.08 10.49
C THR A 101 1.16 -0.09 8.97
N LEU A 102 0.71 -1.16 8.29
CA LEU A 102 0.82 -1.36 6.85
C LEU A 102 -0.57 -1.55 6.22
N PRO A 103 -1.42 -0.51 6.16
CA PRO A 103 -2.77 -0.62 5.61
C PRO A 103 -2.77 -1.02 4.14
N HIS A 104 -3.89 -1.59 3.69
CA HIS A 104 -4.11 -1.98 2.31
C HIS A 104 -5.31 -1.22 1.71
N PRO A 105 -5.22 -0.73 0.47
CA PRO A 105 -3.99 -0.52 -0.27
C PRO A 105 -3.11 0.55 0.40
N GLY A 106 -1.79 0.42 0.26
CA GLY A 106 -0.85 1.34 0.87
C GLY A 106 0.59 1.02 0.56
N LEU A 107 1.49 1.29 1.51
CA LEU A 107 2.93 1.27 1.29
C LEU A 107 3.46 -0.02 0.66
N VAL A 108 2.93 -1.18 1.07
CA VAL A 108 3.31 -2.48 0.50
C VAL A 108 3.01 -2.52 -0.99
N VAL A 109 1.81 -2.12 -1.40
CA VAL A 109 1.39 -2.10 -2.82
C VAL A 109 2.22 -1.07 -3.60
N ALA A 110 2.42 0.12 -3.04
CA ALA A 110 3.20 1.19 -3.66
C ALA A 110 4.66 0.78 -3.91
N LEU A 111 5.31 0.11 -2.95
CA LEU A 111 6.69 -0.35 -3.09
C LEU A 111 6.84 -1.53 -4.04
N LEU A 112 5.87 -2.46 -4.06
CA LEU A 112 5.99 -3.73 -4.77
C LEU A 112 5.31 -3.73 -6.15
N THR A 113 4.54 -2.69 -6.49
CA THR A 113 3.88 -2.62 -7.80
C THR A 113 4.81 -2.72 -9.03
N PRO A 114 6.09 -2.29 -9.00
CA PRO A 114 7.00 -2.49 -10.14
C PRO A 114 7.28 -3.98 -10.45
N PHE A 115 7.08 -4.87 -9.47
CA PHE A 115 7.29 -6.31 -9.61
C PHE A 115 6.01 -7.07 -10.02
N ALA A 116 4.88 -6.37 -10.13
CA ALA A 116 3.59 -6.91 -10.51
C ALA A 116 2.95 -6.07 -11.63
N PRO A 117 3.58 -6.00 -12.82
CA PRO A 117 2.98 -5.32 -13.97
C PRO A 117 1.63 -5.97 -14.33
N ALA A 118 0.69 -5.14 -14.80
CA ALA A 118 -0.58 -5.65 -15.30
C ALA A 118 -0.34 -6.51 -16.55
N THR A 119 -1.06 -7.63 -16.64
CA THR A 119 -1.04 -8.54 -17.78
C THR A 119 -2.34 -8.46 -18.56
N ALA A 120 -2.41 -9.13 -19.72
CA ALA A 120 -3.63 -9.18 -20.52
C ALA A 120 -4.82 -9.88 -19.81
N ASP A 121 -4.54 -10.66 -18.77
CA ASP A 121 -5.56 -11.34 -17.96
C ASP A 121 -6.12 -10.44 -16.84
N ASP A 122 -5.49 -9.29 -16.60
CA ASP A 122 -5.89 -8.37 -15.53
C ASP A 122 -6.84 -7.27 -16.06
N ASP A 123 -7.75 -6.81 -15.21
CA ASP A 123 -8.50 -5.58 -15.45
C ASP A 123 -7.58 -4.37 -15.20
N GLU A 124 -7.03 -3.83 -16.29
CA GLU A 124 -6.09 -2.70 -16.27
C GLU A 124 -6.60 -1.50 -15.48
N ARG A 125 -7.91 -1.19 -15.55
CA ARG A 125 -8.49 -0.07 -14.83
C ARG A 125 -8.54 -0.33 -13.34
N ALA A 126 -8.90 -1.55 -12.94
CA ALA A 126 -8.88 -1.95 -11.54
C ALA A 126 -7.46 -1.93 -10.96
N VAL A 127 -6.47 -2.41 -11.71
CA VAL A 127 -5.06 -2.35 -11.32
C VAL A 127 -4.61 -0.91 -11.13
N ALA A 128 -4.87 -0.04 -12.12
CA ALA A 128 -4.50 1.37 -12.06
C ALA A 128 -5.17 2.09 -10.88
N ALA A 129 -6.45 1.83 -10.63
CA ALA A 129 -7.19 2.41 -9.51
C ALA A 129 -6.65 1.95 -8.14
N MET A 130 -6.29 0.67 -8.00
CA MET A 130 -5.70 0.17 -6.76
C MET A 130 -4.29 0.72 -6.52
N ARG A 131 -3.47 0.86 -7.56
CA ARG A 131 -2.17 1.56 -7.46
C ARG A 131 -2.36 3.02 -7.05
N ALA A 132 -3.34 3.70 -7.64
CA ALA A 132 -3.64 5.09 -7.31
C ALA A 132 -4.08 5.22 -5.85
N ALA A 133 -4.93 4.31 -5.38
CA ALA A 133 -5.34 4.24 -3.99
C ALA A 133 -4.14 3.99 -3.06
N ALA A 134 -3.21 3.09 -3.43
CA ALA A 134 -2.00 2.82 -2.67
C ALA A 134 -1.08 4.04 -2.54
N PHE A 135 -0.91 4.84 -3.59
CA PHE A 135 -0.13 6.08 -3.51
C PHE A 135 -0.88 7.18 -2.76
N ARG A 136 -2.21 7.25 -2.90
CA ARG A 136 -3.03 8.22 -2.16
C ARG A 136 -3.07 7.96 -0.67
N SER A 137 -3.04 6.71 -0.21
CA SER A 137 -2.96 6.40 1.23
C SER A 137 -1.59 6.70 1.84
N LEU A 138 -0.58 7.02 1.03
CA LEU A 138 0.69 7.59 1.51
C LEU A 138 0.63 9.12 1.69
N LEU A 139 -0.41 9.77 1.17
CA LEU A 139 -0.61 11.19 1.40
C LEU A 139 -0.95 11.38 2.87
N ARG A 140 -0.14 12.17 3.55
CA ARG A 140 -0.50 12.70 4.86
C ARG A 140 -1.33 13.96 4.65
N ASP A 141 -2.34 14.13 5.49
CA ASP A 141 -3.03 15.41 5.60
C ASP A 141 -2.00 16.46 5.99
N VAL A 142 -1.88 17.48 5.13
CA VAL A 142 -1.12 18.67 5.46
C VAL A 142 -1.99 19.44 6.45
N PRO A 143 -1.52 19.71 7.69
CA PRO A 143 -2.24 20.60 8.59
C PRO A 143 -2.55 21.89 7.82
N PRO A 144 -3.77 22.46 7.96
CA PRO A 144 -4.06 23.74 7.34
C PRO A 144 -2.95 24.73 7.73
N PRO A 145 -2.50 25.61 6.82
CA PRO A 145 -1.45 26.56 7.15
C PRO A 145 -1.88 27.29 8.41
N VAL A 146 -1.04 27.23 9.45
CA VAL A 146 -1.24 28.07 10.62
C VAL A 146 -1.17 29.49 10.09
N THR A 147 -2.30 30.17 10.05
CA THR A 147 -2.32 31.60 9.79
C THR A 147 -1.56 32.24 10.94
N ASN A 148 -0.31 32.64 10.69
CA ASN A 148 0.45 33.53 11.57
C ASN A 148 -0.14 34.96 11.50
N GLU A 149 -1.48 35.06 11.52
CA GLU A 149 -2.11 36.34 11.71
C GLU A 149 -1.86 36.76 13.16
N PRO A 150 -1.44 38.02 13.39
CA PRO A 150 -1.26 38.53 14.73
C PRO A 150 -2.58 38.35 15.50
N GLU A 151 -2.56 37.64 16.64
CA GLU A 151 -3.75 37.52 17.52
C GLU A 151 -4.26 38.90 17.99
N GLN A 152 -3.44 39.94 17.82
CA GLN A 152 -3.74 41.34 18.13
C GLN A 152 -3.24 42.25 17.00
N THR A 153 -3.96 43.34 16.71
CA THR A 153 -3.52 44.35 15.74
C THR A 153 -2.10 44.82 16.06
N PRO A 154 -1.11 44.58 15.19
CA PRO A 154 0.27 44.92 15.50
C PRO A 154 0.48 46.42 15.52
N LEU A 155 1.39 46.88 16.39
CA LEU A 155 1.81 48.28 16.40
C LEU A 155 2.42 48.64 15.04
N PRO A 156 2.38 49.91 14.61
CA PRO A 156 2.86 50.33 13.29
C PRO A 156 4.31 49.92 12.94
N LEU A 157 5.15 49.73 13.97
CA LEU A 157 6.54 49.29 13.83
C LEU A 157 6.67 47.79 13.44
N PHE A 158 5.67 46.97 13.75
CA PHE A 158 5.64 45.50 13.53
C PHE A 158 4.62 45.09 12.46
N ALA A 159 4.10 46.05 11.69
CA ALA A 159 3.14 45.79 10.62
C ALA A 159 3.79 45.27 9.33
N GLY A 160 5.13 45.28 9.25
CA GLY A 160 5.88 44.75 8.12
C GLY A 160 5.87 43.22 8.10
N ALA A 161 5.74 42.63 6.91
CA ALA A 161 5.72 41.18 6.72
C ALA A 161 7.05 40.49 7.14
N ASP A 162 8.15 41.25 7.14
CA ASP A 162 9.49 40.85 7.56
C ASP A 162 9.64 40.63 9.08
N TRP A 163 8.68 41.13 9.88
CA TRP A 163 8.65 40.92 11.33
C TRP A 163 8.01 39.59 11.74
N TRP A 164 7.29 38.93 10.84
CA TRP A 164 6.57 37.70 11.11
C TRP A 164 7.36 36.53 10.55
N PRO A 165 7.52 35.42 11.30
CA PRO A 165 8.13 34.22 10.75
C PRO A 165 7.29 33.77 9.54
N ASP A 166 7.98 33.45 8.44
CA ASP A 166 7.35 32.80 7.30
C ASP A 166 6.53 31.62 7.83
N PRO A 167 5.26 31.47 7.39
CA PRO A 167 4.48 30.32 7.78
C PRO A 167 5.31 29.07 7.45
N PRO A 168 5.35 28.07 8.34
CA PRO A 168 6.07 26.84 8.04
C PRO A 168 5.57 26.36 6.69
N ALA A 169 6.50 26.20 5.74
CA ALA A 169 6.15 25.74 4.40
C ALA A 169 5.28 24.49 4.58
N LEU A 170 4.10 24.49 3.94
CA LEU A 170 3.23 23.32 3.90
C LEU A 170 4.13 22.14 3.57
N SER A 171 4.14 21.11 4.43
CA SER A 171 4.84 19.87 4.10
C SER A 171 4.30 19.45 2.73
N PRO A 172 5.13 19.45 1.68
CA PRO A 172 4.63 19.22 0.34
C PRO A 172 3.95 17.86 0.35
N ARG A 173 2.77 17.76 -0.29
CA ARG A 173 2.23 16.44 -0.63
C ARG A 173 3.35 15.72 -1.37
N VAL A 174 3.82 14.62 -0.80
CA VAL A 174 4.96 13.87 -1.33
C VAL A 174 4.71 13.48 -2.78
N LEU A 175 3.45 13.21 -3.13
CA LEU A 175 3.02 12.96 -4.50
C LEU A 175 1.79 13.82 -4.79
N ASP A 176 1.80 14.56 -5.89
CA ASP A 176 0.59 15.22 -6.39
C ASP A 176 -0.23 14.26 -7.29
N ASP A 177 -1.49 14.63 -7.59
CA ASP A 177 -2.37 13.78 -8.41
C ASP A 177 -1.81 13.56 -9.83
N ALA A 178 -1.02 14.51 -10.36
CA ALA A 178 -0.38 14.38 -11.66
C ALA A 178 0.71 13.29 -11.63
N THR A 179 1.55 13.28 -10.60
CA THR A 179 2.59 12.28 -10.38
C THR A 179 1.98 10.92 -10.13
N ILE A 180 0.94 10.82 -9.30
CA ILE A 180 0.17 9.58 -9.12
C ILE A 180 -0.38 9.10 -10.46
N GLY A 181 -0.91 10.00 -11.29
CA GLY A 181 -1.39 9.68 -12.64
C GLY A 181 -0.30 9.14 -13.57
N VAL A 182 0.96 9.47 -13.36
CA VAL A 182 2.12 8.90 -14.09
C VAL A 182 2.51 7.53 -13.52
N LEU A 183 2.66 7.43 -12.20
CA LEU A 183 3.09 6.20 -11.50
C LEU A 183 2.09 5.05 -11.62
N THR A 184 0.81 5.39 -11.83
CA THR A 184 -0.28 4.42 -11.96
C THR A 184 -0.53 3.98 -13.40
N ARG A 185 0.16 4.58 -14.37
CA ARG A 185 0.06 4.14 -15.76
C ARG A 185 0.42 2.66 -15.84
N PRO A 186 -0.31 1.90 -16.65
CA PRO A 186 0.12 0.56 -16.98
C PRO A 186 1.47 0.69 -17.68
N ALA A 187 2.50 0.04 -17.16
CA ALA A 187 3.55 -0.42 -18.03
C ALA A 187 3.46 -1.93 -18.16
N GLY A 188 3.63 -2.36 -19.40
CA GLY A 188 3.72 -3.77 -19.72
C GLY A 188 4.93 -4.38 -19.03
N ALA A 189 4.83 -5.69 -18.75
CA ALA A 189 5.98 -6.48 -18.39
C ALA A 189 7.05 -6.35 -19.48
N LEU A 190 8.22 -5.79 -19.12
CA LEU A 190 9.36 -5.67 -20.03
C LEU A 190 10.39 -6.80 -19.82
N LEU A 191 10.27 -7.55 -18.73
CA LEU A 191 11.15 -8.66 -18.38
C LEU A 191 10.36 -9.84 -17.77
N GLU A 192 10.25 -10.95 -18.50
CA GLU A 192 9.62 -12.18 -18.03
C GLU A 192 10.61 -13.02 -17.22
N VAL A 193 10.55 -12.90 -15.89
CA VAL A 193 11.49 -13.57 -14.97
C VAL A 193 11.01 -14.93 -14.48
N ARG A 194 9.70 -15.23 -14.56
CA ARG A 194 9.12 -16.46 -14.00
C ARG A 194 9.41 -17.68 -14.83
N SER A 195 9.84 -17.51 -16.08
CA SER A 195 10.33 -18.59 -16.95
C SER A 195 11.75 -19.06 -16.59
N GLY A 196 12.49 -18.30 -15.77
CA GLY A 196 13.86 -18.63 -15.36
C GLY A 196 13.95 -19.93 -14.55
N SER A 197 15.01 -20.71 -14.75
CA SER A 197 15.21 -21.99 -14.03
C SER A 197 15.46 -21.81 -12.53
N ARG A 198 15.97 -20.65 -12.12
CA ARG A 198 16.24 -20.30 -10.71
C ARG A 198 15.05 -19.64 -10.00
N PHE A 199 13.94 -19.42 -10.69
CA PHE A 199 12.77 -18.77 -10.10
C PHE A 199 12.08 -19.74 -9.11
N PRO A 200 11.83 -19.34 -7.85
CA PRO A 200 11.32 -20.21 -6.79
C PRO A 200 9.80 -20.45 -6.92
N ARG A 201 9.37 -21.16 -7.96
CA ARG A 201 7.94 -21.36 -8.30
C ARG A 201 7.17 -22.08 -7.22
N GLU A 202 7.75 -23.13 -6.65
CA GLU A 202 7.10 -23.97 -5.65
C GLU A 202 6.86 -23.19 -4.35
N ASP A 203 7.89 -22.48 -3.87
CA ASP A 203 7.79 -21.63 -2.69
C ASP A 203 6.78 -20.48 -2.88
N LEU A 204 6.78 -19.84 -4.06
CA LEU A 204 5.81 -18.78 -4.34
C LEU A 204 4.39 -19.33 -4.39
N ALA A 205 4.17 -20.48 -5.04
CA ALA A 205 2.88 -21.13 -5.10
C ALA A 205 2.37 -21.53 -3.71
N GLU A 206 3.26 -22.02 -2.85
CA GLU A 206 2.93 -22.38 -1.47
C GLU A 206 2.59 -21.15 -0.62
N LEU A 207 3.39 -20.08 -0.70
CA LEU A 207 3.08 -18.79 -0.07
C LEU A 207 1.67 -18.31 -0.47
N VAL A 208 1.39 -18.30 -1.77
CA VAL A 208 0.10 -17.85 -2.32
C VAL A 208 -1.07 -18.71 -1.82
N ARG A 209 -0.89 -20.04 -1.81
CA ARG A 209 -1.90 -20.97 -1.28
C ARG A 209 -2.18 -20.72 0.21
N LEU A 210 -1.14 -20.50 1.01
CA LEU A 210 -1.27 -20.20 2.44
C LEU A 210 -1.92 -18.83 2.67
N ALA A 211 -1.57 -17.82 1.87
CA ALA A 211 -2.14 -16.48 1.96
C ALA A 211 -3.63 -16.48 1.60
N ALA A 212 -4.01 -17.19 0.53
CA ALA A 212 -5.41 -17.40 0.16
C ALA A 212 -6.17 -18.09 1.29
N ALA A 213 -5.64 -19.20 1.81
CA ALA A 213 -6.25 -19.92 2.92
C ALA A 213 -6.36 -19.09 4.20
N HIS A 214 -5.47 -18.12 4.41
CA HIS A 214 -5.53 -17.18 5.54
C HIS A 214 -6.73 -16.24 5.41
N LEU A 215 -6.85 -15.52 4.28
CA LEU A 215 -7.99 -14.61 4.04
C LEU A 215 -9.32 -15.36 4.04
N ASP A 216 -9.35 -16.57 3.50
CA ASP A 216 -10.54 -17.42 3.47
C ASP A 216 -11.10 -17.76 4.85
N ARG A 217 -10.25 -17.75 5.89
CA ARG A 217 -10.67 -18.02 7.28
C ARG A 217 -11.27 -16.80 7.95
N VAL A 218 -10.92 -15.59 7.51
CA VAL A 218 -11.41 -14.34 8.11
C VAL A 218 -12.94 -14.34 8.19
N PRO A 219 -13.72 -14.47 7.11
CA PRO A 219 -15.19 -14.43 7.19
C PRO A 219 -15.82 -15.66 7.87
N ARG A 220 -15.01 -16.63 8.32
CA ARG A 220 -15.47 -17.83 9.05
C ARG A 220 -15.30 -17.69 10.57
N GLN A 221 -14.68 -16.61 11.07
CA GLN A 221 -14.63 -16.38 12.52
C GLN A 221 -16.04 -16.08 13.07
N SER A 222 -16.31 -16.54 14.29
CA SER A 222 -17.65 -16.49 14.88
C SER A 222 -18.20 -15.07 14.99
N TRP A 223 -17.35 -14.08 15.29
CA TRP A 223 -17.73 -12.67 15.40
C TRP A 223 -18.05 -11.98 14.05
N TYR A 224 -17.79 -12.63 12.91
CA TYR A 224 -18.19 -12.12 11.58
C TYR A 224 -19.46 -12.77 11.01
N ALA A 225 -19.97 -13.81 11.65
CA ALA A 225 -21.11 -14.57 11.13
C ALA A 225 -22.37 -13.69 10.97
N GLU A 226 -22.62 -12.82 11.95
CA GLU A 226 -23.80 -11.95 12.01
C GLU A 226 -23.69 -10.72 11.10
N THR A 227 -22.47 -10.29 10.77
CA THR A 227 -22.22 -9.10 9.94
C THR A 227 -22.15 -9.41 8.44
N ARG A 228 -22.00 -10.68 8.09
CA ARG A 228 -21.88 -11.16 6.70
C ARG A 228 -23.03 -10.76 5.78
N PRO A 229 -24.32 -10.79 6.19
CA PRO A 229 -25.41 -10.33 5.32
C PRO A 229 -25.26 -8.86 4.92
N LEU A 230 -24.80 -8.00 5.83
CA LEU A 230 -24.59 -6.58 5.57
C LEU A 230 -23.38 -6.34 4.66
N ALA A 231 -22.26 -7.04 4.90
CA ALA A 231 -21.11 -7.00 4.00
C ALA A 231 -21.48 -7.46 2.58
N ARG A 232 -22.30 -8.51 2.45
CA ARG A 232 -22.81 -8.98 1.14
C ARG A 232 -23.78 -8.00 0.49
N HIS A 233 -24.57 -7.26 1.28
CA HIS A 233 -25.43 -6.21 0.76
C HIS A 233 -24.60 -5.09 0.13
N ILE A 234 -23.58 -4.58 0.85
CA ILE A 234 -22.64 -3.58 0.34
C ILE A 234 -21.93 -4.10 -0.92
N LEU A 235 -21.47 -5.35 -0.91
CA LEU A 235 -20.84 -5.99 -2.08
C LEU A 235 -21.78 -6.01 -3.30
N ALA A 236 -23.06 -6.30 -3.09
CA ALA A 236 -24.03 -6.42 -4.17
C ALA A 236 -24.40 -5.07 -4.79
N THR A 237 -24.50 -4.02 -3.97
CA THR A 237 -24.90 -2.66 -4.40
C THR A 237 -23.72 -1.80 -4.83
N GLY A 238 -22.54 -2.03 -4.27
CA GLY A 238 -21.38 -1.12 -4.39
C GLY A 238 -21.50 0.14 -3.53
N ASP A 239 -22.56 0.27 -2.73
CA ASP A 239 -22.84 1.45 -1.91
C ASP A 239 -22.18 1.32 -0.54
N LEU A 240 -21.30 2.27 -0.19
CA LEU A 240 -20.63 2.34 1.10
C LEU A 240 -21.44 3.02 2.21
N ALA A 241 -22.60 3.61 1.92
CA ALA A 241 -23.45 4.22 2.95
C ALA A 241 -23.78 3.30 4.15
N PRO A 242 -23.91 1.97 4.00
CA PRO A 242 -24.13 1.05 5.11
C PRO A 242 -22.87 0.69 5.94
N VAL A 243 -21.67 1.17 5.59
CA VAL A 243 -20.42 0.86 6.31
C VAL A 243 -20.47 1.21 7.80
N PRO A 244 -21.01 2.36 8.25
CA PRO A 244 -21.12 2.65 9.69
C PRO A 244 -21.97 1.62 10.45
N ALA A 245 -23.03 1.09 9.83
CA ALA A 245 -23.83 0.02 10.42
C ALA A 245 -23.06 -1.31 10.49
N LEU A 246 -22.21 -1.59 9.48
CA LEU A 246 -21.33 -2.75 9.49
C LEU A 246 -20.29 -2.64 10.62
N LEU A 247 -19.66 -1.48 10.77
CA LEU A 247 -18.71 -1.20 11.86
C LEU A 247 -19.37 -1.35 13.24
N GLY A 248 -20.59 -0.82 13.41
CA GLY A 248 -21.36 -0.97 14.65
C GLY A 248 -21.61 -2.44 14.98
N ALA A 249 -22.10 -3.22 14.01
CA ALA A 249 -22.37 -4.65 14.19
C ALA A 249 -21.09 -5.46 14.48
N LEU A 250 -19.96 -5.11 13.86
CA LEU A 250 -18.67 -5.73 14.15
C LEU A 250 -18.20 -5.46 15.58
N THR A 251 -18.35 -4.21 16.03
CA THR A 251 -17.99 -3.79 17.40
C THR A 251 -18.88 -4.49 18.43
N GLU A 252 -20.19 -4.59 18.18
CA GLU A 252 -21.14 -5.31 19.05
C GLU A 252 -20.82 -6.81 19.12
N ALA A 253 -20.39 -7.41 18.00
CA ALA A 253 -19.94 -8.80 17.94
C ALA A 253 -18.57 -9.05 18.59
N GLY A 254 -17.92 -8.00 19.13
CA GLY A 254 -16.65 -8.09 19.84
C GLY A 254 -15.42 -8.11 18.94
N CYS A 255 -15.51 -7.66 17.68
CA CYS A 255 -14.35 -7.49 16.83
C CYS A 255 -13.49 -6.32 17.33
N ASP A 256 -12.25 -6.60 17.72
CA ASP A 256 -11.25 -5.64 18.19
C ASP A 256 -10.05 -5.50 17.25
N HIS A 257 -10.12 -6.09 16.06
CA HIS A 257 -9.01 -6.11 15.11
C HIS A 257 -8.79 -4.70 14.51
N PRO A 258 -7.65 -4.03 14.79
CA PRO A 258 -7.43 -2.62 14.41
C PRO A 258 -7.55 -2.38 12.90
N THR A 259 -6.89 -3.20 12.07
CA THR A 259 -7.01 -3.08 10.60
C THR A 259 -8.45 -3.16 10.08
N VAL A 260 -9.31 -3.95 10.74
CA VAL A 260 -10.72 -4.10 10.34
C VAL A 260 -11.51 -2.86 10.71
N LEU A 261 -11.28 -2.34 11.92
CA LEU A 261 -11.98 -1.16 12.42
C LEU A 261 -11.54 0.10 11.65
N ASP A 262 -10.24 0.32 11.50
CA ASP A 262 -9.66 1.50 10.84
C ASP A 262 -10.13 1.61 9.37
N ALA A 263 -10.11 0.49 8.63
CA ALA A 263 -10.53 0.45 7.23
C ALA A 263 -12.02 0.77 7.03
N LEU A 264 -12.85 0.67 8.07
CA LEU A 264 -14.29 0.92 8.02
C LEU A 264 -14.71 2.22 8.71
N SER A 265 -13.94 2.73 9.66
CA SER A 265 -14.28 3.95 10.40
C SER A 265 -13.89 5.21 9.65
N GLU A 266 -12.63 5.30 9.22
CA GLU A 266 -12.03 6.51 8.65
C GLU A 266 -11.12 6.15 7.48
N PRO A 267 -11.64 5.52 6.40
CA PRO A 267 -10.82 5.12 5.28
C PRO A 267 -10.21 6.35 4.59
N LEU A 268 -8.89 6.36 4.39
CA LEU A 268 -8.20 7.44 3.67
C LEU A 268 -8.59 7.46 2.18
N VAL A 269 -8.89 6.28 1.65
CA VAL A 269 -9.37 6.07 0.29
C VAL A 269 -10.50 5.04 0.31
N PRO A 270 -11.53 5.15 -0.56
CA PRO A 270 -12.64 4.18 -0.60
C PRO A 270 -12.19 2.72 -0.77
N ALA A 271 -11.03 2.50 -1.41
CA ALA A 271 -10.45 1.18 -1.61
C ALA A 271 -10.13 0.44 -0.30
N GLU A 272 -9.84 1.16 0.80
CA GLU A 272 -9.64 0.57 2.14
C GLU A 272 -10.92 -0.09 2.65
N ALA A 273 -12.06 0.58 2.52
CA ALA A 273 -13.36 0.00 2.87
C ALA A 273 -13.73 -1.15 1.90
N TYR A 274 -13.45 -1.00 0.60
CA TYR A 274 -13.78 -2.02 -0.40
C TYR A 274 -13.13 -3.37 -0.13
N TRP A 275 -11.81 -3.43 0.07
CA TRP A 275 -11.15 -4.72 0.27
C TRP A 275 -11.60 -5.39 1.58
N MET A 276 -11.90 -4.59 2.61
CA MET A 276 -12.38 -5.09 3.90
C MET A 276 -13.77 -5.72 3.72
N VAL A 277 -14.69 -5.02 3.05
CA VAL A 277 -16.03 -5.55 2.74
C VAL A 277 -15.93 -6.83 1.89
N GLU A 278 -15.07 -6.86 0.87
CA GLU A 278 -14.83 -8.06 0.06
C GLU A 278 -14.38 -9.23 0.93
N THR A 279 -13.42 -8.99 1.84
CA THR A 279 -12.87 -10.01 2.74
C THR A 279 -13.93 -10.55 3.68
N LEU A 280 -14.72 -9.67 4.31
CA LEU A 280 -15.81 -10.04 5.21
C LEU A 280 -16.97 -10.75 4.50
N ALA A 281 -17.25 -10.39 3.25
CA ALA A 281 -18.25 -11.07 2.43
C ALA A 281 -17.76 -12.45 1.93
N GLY A 282 -16.44 -12.66 1.87
CA GLY A 282 -15.79 -13.80 1.22
C GLY A 282 -15.87 -13.71 -0.31
N ALA A 283 -15.69 -12.50 -0.85
CA ALA A 283 -15.70 -12.21 -2.27
C ALA A 283 -14.29 -12.29 -2.87
N GLU A 284 -14.23 -12.40 -4.20
CA GLU A 284 -12.96 -12.29 -4.92
C GLU A 284 -12.39 -10.86 -4.78
N PRO A 285 -11.07 -10.72 -4.54
CA PRO A 285 -10.40 -9.42 -4.54
C PRO A 285 -10.69 -8.55 -5.77
N GLY A 286 -10.97 -7.26 -5.52
CA GLY A 286 -11.20 -6.25 -6.56
C GLY A 286 -12.62 -6.24 -7.16
N THR A 287 -13.53 -7.08 -6.65
CA THR A 287 -14.94 -7.12 -7.09
C THR A 287 -15.66 -5.78 -6.91
N LEU A 288 -15.48 -5.10 -5.77
CA LEU A 288 -16.10 -3.80 -5.52
C LEU A 288 -15.46 -2.72 -6.39
N LEU A 289 -14.12 -2.71 -6.48
CA LEU A 289 -13.40 -1.74 -7.28
C LEU A 289 -13.84 -1.79 -8.75
N ARG A 290 -13.92 -2.99 -9.34
CA ARG A 290 -14.41 -3.19 -10.74
C ARG A 290 -15.85 -2.72 -10.97
N ARG A 291 -16.70 -2.70 -9.94
CA ARG A 291 -18.09 -2.24 -10.05
C ARG A 291 -18.22 -0.72 -10.02
N THR A 292 -17.26 -0.04 -9.40
CA THR A 292 -17.30 1.41 -9.16
C THR A 292 -16.53 2.23 -10.18
N LEU A 293 -15.75 1.56 -11.05
CA LEU A 293 -15.00 2.16 -12.16
C LEU A 293 -15.85 2.24 -13.43
#